data_AF-A0A9W6RR90-F1
#
_entry.id   AF-A0A9W6RR90-F1
#
_cell.length_a   1.000
_cell.length_b   1.000
_cell.length_c   1.000
_cell.angle_alpha   90.00
_cell.angle_beta   90.00
_cell.angle_gamma   90.00
#
_symmetry.space_group_name_H-M   'P 1'
#
loop_
_entity.id
_entity.type
_entity.pdbx_description
1 polymer ?
#
loop_
_entity_poly.entity_id
_entity_poly.type
_entity_poly.pdbx_seq_one_letter_code
_entity_poly.pdbx_strand_id
1 'polypeptide(L)'
;MADASALWKLENFIECLDIWAALENPPDGLRRLVTTWIMSRSEDPYKGVRREADQPNLWFGPVPDSARDGVVVACSFWIFELTRTVKCNSFATLSLPI
;
A
#
# COMPACT_ATOMS: atom_id res chain seq x y z
N MET A 1 -10.53 13.96 -25.09
CA MET A 1 -10.17 12.55 -25.26
C MET A 1 -9.08 12.29 -24.24
N ALA A 2 -9.45 11.80 -23.05
CA ALA A 2 -8.48 11.60 -21.97
C ALA A 2 -7.54 10.47 -22.38
N ASP A 3 -6.25 10.77 -22.39
CA ASP A 3 -5.17 9.80 -22.60
C ASP A 3 -5.39 8.64 -21.63
N ALA A 4 -5.63 7.43 -22.14
CA ALA A 4 -5.79 6.24 -21.31
C ALA A 4 -4.40 5.89 -20.75
N SER A 5 -3.97 6.64 -19.73
CA SER A 5 -2.72 6.43 -19.03
C SER A 5 -2.62 4.95 -18.63
N ALA A 6 -1.67 4.22 -19.24
CA ALA A 6 -1.44 2.81 -18.96
C ALA A 6 -1.34 2.57 -17.45
N LEU A 7 -2.06 1.59 -16.91
CA LEU A 7 -2.05 1.29 -15.47
C LEU A 7 -0.61 1.04 -14.95
N TRP A 8 -0.37 1.37 -13.69
CA TRP A 8 0.87 1.06 -13.00
C TRP A 8 0.99 -0.45 -12.76
N LYS A 9 2.19 -0.98 -12.98
CA LYS A 9 2.52 -2.37 -12.67
C LYS A 9 2.69 -2.53 -11.16
N LEU A 10 1.93 -3.44 -10.57
CA LEU A 10 2.05 -3.80 -9.16
C LEU A 10 3.01 -4.97 -9.00
N GLU A 11 4.05 -4.79 -8.20
CA GLU A 11 5.03 -5.81 -7.89
C GLU A 11 5.09 -6.08 -6.38
N ASN A 12 5.29 -7.35 -6.01
CA ASN A 12 5.51 -7.80 -4.64
C ASN A 12 4.34 -7.60 -3.64
N PHE A 13 3.21 -7.03 -4.06
CA PHE A 13 2.09 -6.76 -3.15
C PHE A 13 1.44 -8.01 -2.56
N ILE A 14 1.28 -9.07 -3.36
CA ILE A 14 0.66 -10.33 -2.89
C ILE A 14 1.57 -11.01 -1.86
N GLU A 15 2.88 -11.08 -2.14
CA GLU A 15 3.85 -11.64 -1.22
C GLU A 15 3.90 -10.86 0.10
N CYS A 16 3.96 -9.52 0.06
CA CYS A 16 3.90 -8.71 1.28
C CYS A 16 2.58 -8.88 2.05
N LEU A 17 1.45 -9.00 1.35
CA LEU A 17 0.14 -9.23 1.96
C LEU A 17 0.09 -10.59 2.67
N ASP A 18 0.62 -11.64 2.05
CA ASP A 18 0.68 -12.98 2.63
C ASP A 18 1.62 -13.04 3.84
N ILE A 19 2.78 -12.37 3.77
CA ILE A 19 3.71 -12.25 4.90
C ILE A 19 3.03 -11.57 6.09
N TRP A 20 2.40 -10.41 5.87
CA TRP A 20 1.69 -9.69 6.93
C TRP A 20 0.52 -10.52 7.49
N ALA A 21 -0.26 -11.18 6.63
CA ALA A 21 -1.38 -12.00 7.06
C ALA A 21 -0.92 -13.21 7.89
N ALA A 22 0.21 -13.82 7.54
CA ALA A 22 0.79 -14.93 8.29
C ALA A 22 1.32 -14.49 9.67
N LEU A 23 1.89 -13.28 9.76
CA LEU A 23 2.46 -12.73 10.99
C LEU A 23 1.39 -12.24 11.97
N GLU A 24 0.38 -11.53 11.47
CA GLU A 24 -0.57 -10.80 12.32
C GLU A 24 -1.96 -11.46 12.40
N ASN A 25 -2.22 -12.50 11.59
CA ASN A 25 -3.49 -13.21 11.51
C ASN A 25 -4.74 -12.27 11.47
N PRO A 26 -4.78 -11.30 10.54
CA PRO A 26 -5.84 -10.31 10.47
C PRO A 26 -7.18 -10.95 10.03
N PRO A 27 -8.33 -10.41 10.47
CA PRO A 27 -9.64 -10.89 10.01
C PRO A 27 -9.81 -10.75 8.49
N ASP A 28 -10.59 -11.64 7.87
CA ASP A 28 -10.83 -11.64 6.41
C ASP A 28 -11.40 -10.33 5.86
N GLY A 29 -12.17 -9.60 6.67
CA GLY A 29 -12.66 -8.27 6.30
C GLY A 29 -11.52 -7.28 6.09
N LEU A 30 -10.55 -7.27 7.00
CA LEU A 30 -9.37 -6.41 6.93
C LEU A 30 -8.47 -6.81 5.76
N ARG A 31 -8.27 -8.11 5.54
CA ARG A 31 -7.51 -8.62 4.37
C ARG A 31 -8.12 -8.14 3.06
N ARG A 32 -9.44 -8.28 2.88
CA ARG A 32 -10.15 -7.82 1.68
C ARG A 32 -10.04 -6.32 1.46
N LEU A 33 -10.09 -5.54 2.54
CA LEU A 33 -9.92 -4.10 2.50
C LEU A 33 -8.51 -3.73 2.02
N VAL A 34 -7.45 -4.37 2.54
CA VAL A 34 -6.07 -4.17 2.07
C VAL A 34 -5.92 -4.58 0.60
N THR A 35 -6.49 -5.72 0.19
CA THR A 35 -6.49 -6.14 -1.23
C THR A 35 -7.15 -5.12 -2.14
N THR A 36 -8.29 -4.55 -1.72
CA THR A 36 -8.98 -3.51 -2.51
C THR A 36 -8.12 -2.26 -2.65
N TRP A 37 -7.45 -1.86 -1.57
CA TRP A 37 -6.52 -0.73 -1.61
C TRP A 37 -5.32 -0.98 -2.52
N ILE A 38 -4.73 -2.18 -2.51
CA ILE A 38 -3.64 -2.58 -3.43
C ILE A 38 -4.05 -2.34 -4.89
N MET A 39 -5.25 -2.79 -5.28
CA MET A 39 -5.71 -2.65 -6.67
C MET A 39 -5.81 -1.18 -7.10
N SER A 40 -6.20 -0.27 -6.19
CA SER A 40 -6.25 1.17 -6.47
C SER A 40 -4.88 1.77 -6.84
N ARG A 41 -3.77 1.17 -6.40
CA ARG A 41 -2.41 1.64 -6.70
C ARG A 41 -2.06 1.51 -8.18
N SER A 42 -2.76 0.63 -8.92
CA SER A 42 -2.60 0.50 -10.36
C SER A 42 -3.11 1.74 -11.11
N GLU A 43 -4.04 2.48 -10.52
CA GLU A 43 -4.61 3.71 -11.10
C GLU A 43 -3.81 4.95 -10.67
N ASP A 44 -3.64 5.12 -9.35
CA ASP A 44 -2.90 6.23 -8.76
C ASP A 44 -2.16 5.79 -7.49
N PRO A 45 -0.83 5.55 -7.58
CA PRO A 45 -0.05 5.12 -6.45
C PRO A 45 0.22 6.22 -5.42
N TYR A 46 0.06 7.50 -5.78
CA TYR A 46 0.37 8.63 -4.91
C TYR A 46 -0.79 9.02 -3.99
N LYS A 47 -1.99 8.50 -4.26
CA LYS A 47 -3.21 8.86 -3.52
C LYS A 47 -3.15 8.47 -2.05
N GLY A 48 -3.16 9.46 -1.16
CA GLY A 48 -3.26 9.26 0.29
C GLY A 48 -1.98 8.73 0.96
N VAL A 49 -0.83 8.88 0.31
CA VAL A 49 0.47 8.47 0.83
C VAL A 49 1.43 9.66 0.84
N ARG A 50 2.43 9.62 1.72
CA ARG A 50 3.51 10.60 1.81
C ARG A 50 4.83 9.97 1.38
N ARG A 51 5.72 10.79 0.83
CA ARG A 51 7.10 10.39 0.54
C ARG A 51 7.93 10.44 1.82
N GLU A 52 8.74 9.42 2.07
CA GLU A 52 9.69 9.43 3.18
C GLU A 52 10.92 10.28 2.83
N ALA A 53 11.29 11.21 3.71
CA ALA A 53 12.32 12.22 3.43
C ALA A 53 13.70 11.59 3.22
N ASP A 54 14.05 10.58 4.02
CA ASP A 54 15.39 9.98 4.05
C ASP A 54 15.56 8.82 3.06
N GLN A 55 14.50 8.43 2.36
CA GLN A 55 14.52 7.32 1.40
C GLN A 55 13.88 7.73 0.06
N PRO A 56 14.69 8.13 -0.93
CA PRO A 56 14.16 8.60 -2.20
C PRO A 56 13.30 7.51 -2.86
N ASN A 57 12.09 7.91 -3.25
CA ASN A 57 11.07 7.09 -3.91
C ASN A 57 10.37 6.05 -3.02
N LEU A 58 10.66 6.02 -1.71
CA LEU A 58 9.85 5.30 -0.75
C LEU A 58 8.63 6.16 -0.37
N TRP A 59 7.46 5.55 -0.46
CA TRP A 59 6.18 6.12 -0.10
C TRP A 59 5.55 5.28 1.00
N PHE A 60 4.80 5.95 1.85
CA PHE A 60 4.17 5.37 3.03
C PHE A 60 2.79 5.97 3.24
N GLY A 61 1.84 5.15 3.66
CA GLY A 61 0.59 5.67 4.17
C GLY A 61 -0.34 4.59 4.70
N PRO A 62 -1.40 5.04 5.42
CA PRO A 62 -2.41 4.13 5.93
C PRO A 62 -3.26 3.57 4.80
N VAL A 63 -3.68 2.33 4.98
CA VAL A 63 -4.79 1.76 4.24
C VAL A 63 -6.08 2.41 4.76
N PRO A 64 -6.85 3.13 3.94
CA PRO A 64 -8.10 3.78 4.35
C PRO A 64 -9.07 2.79 5.00
N ASP A 65 -9.84 3.26 5.98
CA ASP A 65 -10.86 2.46 6.69
C ASP A 65 -10.32 1.23 7.46
N SER A 66 -9.00 1.05 7.54
CA SER A 66 -8.37 -0.01 8.34
C SER A 66 -8.21 0.35 9.83
N ALA A 67 -8.45 1.60 10.20
CA ALA A 67 -8.25 2.08 11.56
C ALA A 67 -9.30 1.48 12.51
N ARG A 68 -8.83 0.79 13.56
CA ARG A 68 -9.70 0.19 14.59
C ARG A 68 -8.92 0.06 15.89
N ASP A 69 -9.58 0.31 17.03
CA ASP A 69 -9.01 0.08 18.38
C ASP A 69 -7.63 0.75 18.60
N GLY A 70 -7.41 1.93 17.99
CA GLY A 70 -6.17 2.69 18.12
C GLY A 70 -5.01 2.21 17.23
N VAL A 71 -5.24 1.23 16.36
CA VAL A 71 -4.28 0.76 15.37
C VAL A 71 -4.77 0.97 13.93
N VAL A 72 -3.85 0.97 12.98
CA VAL A 72 -4.13 1.12 11.54
C VAL A 72 -3.18 0.24 10.74
N VAL A 73 -3.65 -0.30 9.61
CA VAL A 73 -2.74 -0.97 8.67
C VAL A 73 -2.07 0.09 7.80
N ALA A 74 -0.75 0.05 7.72
CA ALA A 74 0.02 0.92 6.84
C ALA A 74 0.81 0.08 5.83
N CYS A 75 1.12 0.70 4.70
CA CYS A 75 1.95 0.12 3.66
C CYS A 75 3.09 1.06 3.34
N SER A 76 4.27 0.48 3.12
CA SER A 76 5.39 1.17 2.48
C SER A 76 5.68 0.53 1.13
N PHE A 77 5.98 1.33 0.12
CA PHE A 77 6.27 0.86 -1.23
C PHE A 77 7.12 1.86 -2.01
N TRP A 78 7.82 1.38 -3.02
CA TRP A 78 8.59 2.21 -3.93
C TRP A 78 7.79 2.52 -5.20
N ILE A 79 7.90 3.75 -5.69
CA ILE A 79 7.36 4.15 -6.99
C ILE A 79 8.52 4.40 -7.96
N PHE A 80 8.54 3.66 -9.06
CA PHE A 80 9.51 3.79 -10.15
C PHE A 80 8.81 4.37 -11.38
N GLU A 81 8.90 5.68 -11.55
CA GLU A 81 8.17 6.43 -12.59
C GLU A 81 8.55 6.00 -14.01
N LEU A 82 9.85 5.80 -14.26
CA LEU A 82 10.37 5.42 -15.59
C LEU A 82 9.76 4.11 -16.11
N THR A 83 9.53 3.14 -15.23
CA THR A 83 8.97 1.82 -15.58
C THR A 83 7.49 1.71 -15.26
N ARG A 84 6.87 2.76 -14.71
CA ARG A 84 5.51 2.75 -14.14
C ARG A 84 5.28 1.57 -13.18
N THR A 85 6.24 1.32 -12.29
CA THR A 85 6.18 0.21 -11.34
C THR A 85 5.96 0.71 -9.92
N VAL A 86 5.07 0.05 -9.19
CA VAL A 86 4.86 0.22 -7.77
C VAL A 86 5.24 -1.09 -7.10
N LYS A 87 6.31 -1.07 -6.30
CA LYS A 87 6.83 -2.27 -5.65
C LYS A 87 6.57 -2.20 -4.16
N CYS A 88 5.78 -3.13 -3.65
CA CYS A 88 5.54 -3.24 -2.22
C CYS A 88 6.85 -3.53 -1.46
N ASN A 89 7.08 -2.79 -0.38
CA ASN A 89 8.15 -3.05 0.58
C ASN A 89 7.61 -3.85 1.77
N SER A 90 6.53 -3.37 2.40
CA SER A 90 5.90 -4.07 3.53
C SER A 90 4.49 -3.58 3.86
N PHE A 91 3.73 -4.43 4.56
CA PHE A 91 2.56 -4.06 5.34
C PHE A 91 2.85 -4.26 6.83
N ALA A 92 2.26 -3.44 7.68
CA ALA A 92 2.30 -3.59 9.14
C ALA A 92 1.08 -2.96 9.79
N THR A 93 0.63 -3.51 10.91
CA THR A 93 -0.29 -2.81 11.81
C THR A 93 0.50 -1.92 12.77
N LEU A 94 0.17 -0.63 12.80
CA LEU A 94 0.85 0.40 13.59
C LEU A 94 -0.12 1.05 14.58
N SER A 95 0.40 1.43 15.75
CA SER A 95 -0.34 2.25 16.72
C SER A 95 -0.48 3.69 16.23
N LEU A 96 -1.65 4.29 16.40
CA LEU A 96 -1.91 5.69 16.09
C LEU A 96 -1.41 6.63 17.23
N PRO A 97 -1.00 7.87 16.91
CA PRO A 97 -0.85 8.44 15.57
C PRO A 97 0.41 7.95 14.84
N ILE A 98 0.36 7.97 13.51
CA ILE A 98 1.46 7.59 12.59
C ILE A 98 1.92 8.76 11.71
#